data_AF-A0A7X8XLG4-F1
#
_entry.id   AF-A0A7X8XLG4-F1
#
_cell.length_a   1.000
_cell.length_b   1.000
_cell.length_c   1.000
_cell.angle_alpha   90.00
_cell.angle_beta   90.00
_cell.angle_gamma   90.00
#
_symmetry.space_group_name_H-M   'P 1'
#
loop_
_entity.id
_entity.type
_entity.pdbx_description
1 polymer ?
#
loop_
_entity_poly.entity_id
_entity_poly.type
_entity_poly.pdbx_seq_one_letter_code
_entity_poly.pdbx_strand_id
1 'polypeptide(L)'
;MLNLPGVVLSTGNAASDYSRFLPSPEGLQEIAWDDVFADYWTDRDQYVQMRKKSAKCAEVLVPRCIEPCFITGACVSNTTGRDALLAMGFELPITVNAHMFFG
;
A
#
# COMPACT_ATOMS: atom_id res chain seq x y z
N MET A 1 -9.85 -1.82 -10.27
CA MET A 1 -9.99 -1.08 -9.00
C MET A 1 -9.78 0.42 -9.17
N LEU A 2 -8.66 0.90 -9.74
CA LEU A 2 -8.35 2.34 -9.78
C LEU A 2 -9.35 3.22 -10.54
N ASN A 3 -10.03 2.68 -11.55
CA ASN A 3 -11.04 3.40 -12.33
C ASN A 3 -12.45 3.35 -11.70
N LEU A 4 -12.59 2.84 -10.47
CA LEU A 4 -13.89 2.82 -9.80
C LEU A 4 -14.31 4.26 -9.43
N PRO A 5 -15.61 4.60 -9.51
CA PRO A 5 -16.07 5.93 -9.17
C PRO A 5 -15.70 6.36 -7.75
N GLY A 6 -15.12 7.56 -7.62
CA GLY A 6 -14.77 8.17 -6.34
C GLY A 6 -13.50 7.61 -5.68
N VAL A 7 -12.71 6.78 -6.39
CA VAL A 7 -11.38 6.39 -5.91
C VAL A 7 -10.47 7.61 -5.91
N VAL A 8 -9.74 7.78 -4.81
CA VAL A 8 -8.72 8.82 -4.67
C VAL A 8 -7.41 8.19 -4.20
N LEU A 9 -6.31 8.83 -4.58
CA LEU A 9 -4.97 8.44 -4.15
C LEU A 9 -4.49 9.44 -3.10
N SER A 10 -3.72 9.00 -2.12
CA SER A 10 -2.99 9.89 -1.22
C SER A 10 -1.49 9.72 -1.42
N THR A 11 -0.73 10.82 -1.39
CA THR A 11 0.74 10.79 -1.56
C THR A 11 1.48 10.22 -0.33
N GLY A 12 0.75 9.94 0.74
CA GLY A 12 1.21 9.39 2.00
C GLY A 12 0.01 8.95 2.83
N ASN A 13 0.18 8.71 4.13
CA ASN A 13 -0.91 8.30 5.02
C ASN A 13 -2.08 9.31 4.94
N ALA A 14 -3.28 8.88 4.55
CA ALA A 14 -4.43 9.76 4.35
C ALA A 14 -4.90 10.49 5.63
N ALA A 15 -4.54 9.99 6.81
CA ALA A 15 -4.84 10.64 8.09
C ALA A 15 -3.82 11.73 8.48
N SER A 16 -2.78 11.96 7.68
CA SER A 16 -1.76 12.98 7.92
C SER A 16 -2.07 14.28 7.19
N ASP A 17 -1.90 15.41 7.88
CA ASP A 17 -2.04 16.76 7.29
C ASP A 17 -1.02 17.04 6.16
N TYR A 18 0.06 16.24 6.08
CA TYR A 18 1.12 16.38 5.06
C TYR A 18 0.78 15.68 3.74
N SER A 19 -0.27 14.86 3.69
CA SER A 19 -0.64 14.07 2.51
C SER A 19 -1.56 14.86 1.57
N ARG A 20 -1.26 14.80 0.27
CA ARG A 20 -2.14 15.36 -0.77
C ARG A 20 -3.07 14.26 -1.28
N PHE A 21 -4.31 14.64 -1.59
CA PHE A 21 -5.27 13.78 -2.28
C PHE A 21 -5.26 14.08 -3.77
N LEU A 22 -5.24 13.03 -4.58
CA LEU A 22 -5.13 13.10 -6.03
C LEU A 22 -6.26 12.31 -6.69
N PRO A 23 -6.73 12.75 -7.88
CA PRO A 23 -7.68 11.97 -8.66
C PRO A 23 -7.06 10.64 -9.10
N SER A 24 -7.89 9.60 -9.18
CA SER A 24 -7.49 8.30 -9.74
C SER A 24 -8.14 8.09 -11.11
N PRO A 25 -7.40 7.55 -12.10
CA PRO A 25 -6.03 7.03 -12.02
C PRO A 25 -4.93 8.08 -12.29
N GLU A 26 -5.25 9.28 -12.74
CA GLU A 26 -4.28 10.24 -13.28
C GLU A 26 -3.20 10.64 -12.26
N GLY A 27 -3.56 10.71 -10.98
CA GLY A 27 -2.65 11.03 -9.88
C GLY A 27 -1.54 10.01 -9.64
N LEU A 28 -1.57 8.82 -10.25
CA LEU A 28 -0.47 7.85 -10.14
C LEU A 28 0.87 8.42 -10.61
N GLN A 29 0.86 9.38 -11.54
CA GLN A 29 2.06 10.05 -12.03
C GLN A 29 2.75 10.93 -10.98
N GLU A 30 2.05 11.29 -9.91
CA GLU A 30 2.56 12.13 -8.81
C GLU A 30 3.00 11.33 -7.58
N ILE A 31 2.82 10.01 -7.60
CA ILE A 31 3.31 9.14 -6.53
C ILE A 31 4.82 8.97 -6.69
N ALA A 32 5.55 9.21 -5.59
CA ALA A 32 6.99 9.01 -5.54
C ALA A 32 7.33 7.51 -5.42
N TRP A 33 7.20 6.76 -6.51
CA TRP A 33 7.33 5.30 -6.53
C TRP A 33 8.68 4.78 -6.00
N ASP A 34 9.77 5.48 -6.30
CA ASP A 34 11.10 5.13 -5.78
C ASP A 34 11.14 5.21 -4.25
N ASP A 35 10.46 6.21 -3.67
CA ASP A 35 10.35 6.33 -2.21
C ASP A 35 9.34 5.32 -1.65
N VAL A 36 8.24 5.00 -2.36
CA VAL A 36 7.24 3.99 -1.91
C VAL A 36 7.88 2.61 -1.77
N PHE A 37 8.69 2.21 -2.75
CA PHE A 37 9.33 0.90 -2.81
C PHE A 37 10.76 0.86 -2.28
N ALA A 38 11.23 1.94 -1.64
CA ALA A 38 12.56 1.97 -1.06
C ALA A 38 12.70 0.98 0.11
N ASP A 39 13.85 0.31 0.21
CA ASP A 39 14.19 -0.54 1.37
C ASP A 39 14.38 0.29 2.65
N TYR A 40 14.82 1.55 2.50
CA TYR A 40 15.10 2.46 3.61
C TYR A 40 14.65 3.88 3.30
N TRP A 41 14.05 4.53 4.31
CA TRP A 41 13.61 5.93 4.23
C TRP A 41 14.48 6.89 5.05
N THR A 42 15.72 6.50 5.36
CA THR A 42 16.66 7.32 6.14
C THR A 42 17.34 8.37 5.26
N ASP A 43 17.60 9.54 5.84
CA ASP A 43 18.33 10.61 5.16
C ASP A 43 19.07 11.48 6.18
N ARG A 44 20.15 12.15 5.76
CA ARG A 44 20.88 13.11 6.60
C ARG A 44 20.05 14.37 6.82
N ASP A 45 19.27 14.76 5.83
CA ASP A 45 18.31 15.85 5.95
C ASP A 45 17.00 15.31 6.56
N GLN A 46 16.63 15.84 7.72
CA GLN A 46 15.44 15.42 8.45
C GLN A 46 14.15 15.66 7.65
N TYR A 47 14.06 16.72 6.86
CA TYR A 47 12.88 17.01 6.05
C TYR A 47 12.74 16.02 4.90
N VAL A 48 13.86 15.65 4.26
CA VAL A 48 13.88 14.63 3.22
C VAL A 48 13.50 13.27 3.81
N GLN A 49 14.06 12.92 4.96
CA GLN A 49 13.70 11.69 5.67
C GLN A 49 12.20 11.64 6.02
N MET A 50 11.62 12.75 6.52
CA MET A 50 10.20 12.82 6.83
C MET A 50 9.33 12.64 5.59
N ARG A 51 9.70 13.29 4.46
CA ARG A 51 8.99 13.14 3.19
C ARG A 51 9.04 11.69 2.69
N LYS A 52 10.22 11.06 2.69
CA LYS A 52 10.41 9.65 2.31
C LYS A 52 9.54 8.72 3.17
N LYS A 53 9.58 8.91 4.49
CA LYS A 53 8.74 8.15 5.44
C LYS A 53 7.25 8.37 5.24
N SER A 54 6.83 9.53 4.76
CA SER A 54 5.43 9.79 4.43
C SER A 54 5.04 9.08 3.13
N ALA A 55 5.88 9.18 2.10
CA ALA A 55 5.63 8.59 0.77
C ALA A 55 5.40 7.07 0.84
N LYS A 56 6.12 6.35 1.69
CA LYS A 56 5.93 4.90 1.90
C LYS A 56 4.52 4.49 2.31
N CYS A 57 3.77 5.43 2.89
CA CYS A 57 2.41 5.23 3.36
C CYS A 57 1.38 5.75 2.33
N ALA A 58 1.74 5.92 1.06
CA ALA A 58 0.78 6.28 0.03
C ALA A 58 -0.36 5.25 -0.04
N GLU A 59 -1.61 5.72 -0.14
CA GLU A 59 -2.80 4.85 -0.08
C GLU A 59 -3.67 5.04 -1.31
N VAL A 60 -4.39 3.97 -1.65
CA VAL A 60 -5.53 4.01 -2.59
C VAL A 60 -6.79 3.89 -1.76
N LEU A 61 -7.62 4.93 -1.76
CA LEU A 61 -8.86 4.98 -1.00
C LEU A 61 -10.02 4.63 -1.93
N VAL A 62 -10.61 3.45 -1.71
CA VAL A 62 -11.78 2.97 -2.45
C VAL A 62 -13.01 3.15 -1.57
N PRO A 63 -14.01 3.96 -1.98
CA PRO A 63 -15.18 4.20 -1.16
C PRO A 63 -16.04 2.94 -1.01
N ARG A 64 -16.59 2.76 0.21
CA ARG A 64 -17.53 1.70 0.61
C ARG A 64 -16.95 0.28 0.66
N CYS A 65 -16.60 -0.31 -0.48
CA CYS A 65 -16.22 -1.72 -0.56
C CYS A 65 -15.37 -2.00 -1.81
N ILE A 66 -14.42 -2.94 -1.66
CA ILE A 66 -13.71 -3.56 -2.78
C ILE A 66 -14.36 -4.93 -3.01
N GLU A 67 -14.92 -5.13 -4.21
CA GLU A 67 -15.48 -6.42 -4.58
C GLU A 67 -14.41 -7.52 -4.54
N PRO A 68 -14.71 -8.73 -4.01
CA PRO A 68 -13.73 -9.82 -3.90
C PRO A 68 -13.05 -10.21 -5.22
N CYS A 69 -13.70 -9.96 -6.36
CA CYS A 69 -13.14 -10.22 -7.69
C CYS A 69 -11.91 -9.37 -8.03
N PHE A 70 -11.64 -8.29 -7.29
CA PHE A 70 -10.41 -7.50 -7.41
C PHE A 70 -9.26 -8.04 -6.56
N ILE A 71 -9.50 -9.02 -5.68
CA ILE A 71 -8.46 -9.65 -4.85
C ILE A 71 -7.81 -10.76 -5.69
N THR A 72 -6.50 -10.69 -5.88
CA THR A 72 -5.73 -11.66 -6.69
C THR A 72 -4.98 -12.69 -5.85
N GLY A 73 -4.86 -12.46 -4.55
CA GLY A 73 -4.12 -13.31 -3.62
C GLY A 73 -3.87 -12.61 -2.28
N ALA A 74 -3.10 -13.28 -1.42
CA ALA A 74 -2.63 -12.76 -0.15
C ALA A 74 -1.11 -12.86 -0.06
N CYS A 75 -0.49 -11.85 0.55
CA CYS A 75 0.92 -11.93 0.96
C CYS A 75 0.97 -12.09 2.49
N VAL A 76 1.89 -12.90 3.00
CA VAL A 76 2.11 -13.11 4.43
C VAL A 76 3.60 -13.10 4.76
N SER A 77 3.95 -12.77 6.00
CA SER A 77 5.36 -12.67 6.43
C SER A 77 6.01 -14.03 6.69
N ASN A 78 5.23 -15.08 6.97
CA ASN A 78 5.75 -16.40 7.34
C ASN A 78 4.75 -17.54 7.03
N THR A 79 5.19 -18.78 7.25
CA THR A 79 4.38 -19.99 7.03
C THR A 79 3.20 -20.08 7.99
N THR A 80 3.33 -19.59 9.24
CA THR A 80 2.23 -19.58 10.20
C THR A 80 1.04 -18.75 9.69
N GLY A 81 1.29 -17.58 9.10
CA GLY A 81 0.25 -16.74 8.49
C GLY A 81 -0.40 -17.41 7.27
N ARG A 82 0.40 -18.11 6.44
CA ARG A 82 -0.12 -18.90 5.31
C ARG A 82 -1.08 -19.99 5.81
N ASP A 83 -0.64 -20.76 6.80
CA ASP A 83 -1.40 -21.91 7.31
C ASP A 83 -2.70 -21.44 7.98
N ALA A 84 -2.68 -20.29 8.66
CA ALA A 84 -3.89 -19.66 9.19
C ALA A 84 -4.89 -19.27 8.09
N LEU A 85 -4.43 -18.67 6.98
CA LEU A 85 -5.32 -18.34 5.85
C LEU A 85 -5.92 -19.60 5.20
N LEU A 86 -5.12 -20.65 5.02
CA LEU A 86 -5.61 -21.93 4.49
C LEU A 86 -6.66 -22.56 5.41
N ALA A 87 -6.45 -22.53 6.72
CA ALA A 87 -7.40 -23.05 7.70
C ALA A 87 -8.74 -22.28 7.71
N MET A 88 -8.73 -21.01 7.32
CA MET A 88 -9.92 -20.18 7.18
C MET A 88 -10.64 -20.36 5.83
N GLY A 89 -10.13 -21.22 4.95
CA GLY A 89 -10.71 -21.48 3.63
C GLY A 89 -10.36 -20.42 2.58
N PHE A 90 -9.22 -19.73 2.71
CA PHE A 90 -8.76 -18.81 1.66
C PHE A 90 -8.26 -19.60 0.43
N GLU A 91 -8.89 -19.41 -0.72
CA GLU A 91 -8.66 -20.22 -1.92
C GLU A 91 -7.74 -19.58 -2.96
N LEU A 92 -7.43 -18.29 -2.83
CA LEU A 92 -6.57 -17.56 -3.76
C LEU A 92 -5.08 -17.83 -3.47
N PRO A 93 -4.16 -17.54 -4.42
CA PRO A 93 -2.72 -17.69 -4.20
C PRO A 93 -2.24 -16.98 -2.93
N ILE A 94 -1.42 -17.68 -2.13
CA ILE A 94 -0.75 -17.12 -0.94
C ILE A 94 0.76 -17.09 -1.18
N THR A 95 1.36 -15.90 -1.11
CA THR A 95 2.81 -15.70 -1.22
C THR A 95 3.40 -15.42 0.16
N VAL A 96 4.42 -16.19 0.57
CA VAL A 96 5.20 -15.90 1.78
C VAL A 96 6.36 -14.99 1.38
N ASN A 97 6.34 -13.72 1.80
CA ASN A 97 7.40 -12.76 1.54
C ASN A 97 7.60 -11.83 2.74
N ALA A 98 8.57 -12.15 3.59
CA ALA A 98 8.89 -11.35 4.77
C ALA A 98 9.32 -9.91 4.43
N HIS A 99 9.95 -9.69 3.27
CA HIS A 99 10.44 -8.37 2.86
C HIS A 99 9.32 -7.35 2.60
N MET A 100 8.10 -7.82 2.32
CA MET A 100 6.94 -6.92 2.14
C MET A 100 6.39 -6.39 3.45
N PHE A 101 6.76 -6.98 4.58
CA PHE A 101 6.30 -6.57 5.90
C PHE A 101 7.44 -5.84 6.58
N PHE A 102 7.13 -4.72 7.24
CA PHE A 102 8.09 -3.90 7.96
C PHE A 102 8.70 -4.73 9.13
N GLY A 103 9.78 -5.45 8.83
CA GLY A 103 10.61 -6.19 9.77
C GLY A 103 11.69 -5.33 10.41
#